data_AF-A0A3V9PUT5-F1
#
_entry.id   AF-A0A3V9PUT5-F1
#
_cell.length_a   1.000
_cell.length_b   1.000
_cell.length_c   1.000
_cell.angle_alpha   90.00
_cell.angle_beta   90.00
_cell.angle_gamma   90.00
#
_symmetry.space_group_name_H-M   'P 1'
#
loop_
_entity.id
_entity.type
_entity.pdbx_description
1 polymer ?
#
loop_
_entity_poly.entity_id
_entity_poly.type
_entity_poly.pdbx_seq_one_letter_code
_entity_poly.pdbx_strand_id
1 'polypeptide(L)'
;MLPGCCKNGLIISKTPLIQEGLKGAITGNFPDYKLAYCRTIEELTLLQLRRSNLVIADLAVNNASPRAICEYFYSLLSQYRDIHWVFLVPKSSYPHAVDLLMGPVSTLLSDEEPIENLISVIHAGNARSERISKTLLSPQVPSEIQQSHDRPIVLTLSERKVLRLLGKGWGINQIAALLKKSNKTISAQKNSAMRRLSIHSNAEMYAWINSSQGARELNLPSVYGETMEWKTESAREMLRS
;
A
#
# COMPACT_ATOMS: atom_id res chain seq x y z
N MET A 1 21.42 -7.10 -33.99
CA MET A 1 21.23 -6.02 -33.00
C MET A 1 21.92 -4.79 -33.55
N LEU A 2 21.22 -3.65 -33.64
CA LEU A 2 21.82 -2.42 -34.17
C LEU A 2 22.69 -1.74 -33.08
N PRO A 3 23.96 -1.42 -33.36
CA PRO A 3 24.84 -0.71 -32.43
C PRO A 3 24.43 0.76 -32.35
N GLY A 4 24.36 1.33 -31.15
CA GLY A 4 24.29 2.80 -30.95
C GLY A 4 23.03 3.39 -30.32
N CYS A 5 22.02 2.61 -29.92
CA CYS A 5 20.89 3.15 -29.15
C CYS A 5 21.17 3.02 -27.64
N CYS A 6 21.63 4.10 -27.01
CA CYS A 6 21.75 4.17 -25.55
C CYS A 6 20.41 3.79 -24.92
N LYS A 7 20.43 2.81 -24.01
CA LYS A 7 19.21 2.37 -23.33
C LYS A 7 19.02 3.23 -22.07
N ASN A 8 17.80 3.68 -21.79
CA ASN A 8 17.55 4.45 -20.58
C ASN A 8 16.83 3.56 -19.56
N GLY A 9 17.42 3.42 -18.38
CA GLY A 9 16.80 2.77 -17.24
C GLY A 9 16.35 3.80 -16.21
N LEU A 10 15.25 3.51 -15.53
CA LEU A 10 14.77 4.31 -14.41
C LEU A 10 14.64 3.42 -13.17
N ILE A 11 15.26 3.82 -12.07
CA ILE A 11 15.14 3.16 -10.77
C ILE A 11 14.25 4.01 -9.86
N ILE A 12 13.22 3.40 -9.30
CA ILE A 12 12.31 4.04 -8.34
C ILE A 12 12.50 3.31 -7.01
N SER A 13 13.18 3.94 -6.05
CA SER A 13 13.37 3.38 -4.69
C SER A 13 13.59 4.49 -3.67
N LYS A 14 12.91 4.44 -2.52
CA LYS A 14 13.14 5.38 -1.41
C LYS A 14 14.44 5.10 -0.65
N THR A 15 15.04 3.93 -0.87
CA THR A 15 16.17 3.43 -0.10
C THR A 15 17.47 3.70 -0.86
N PRO A 16 18.35 4.61 -0.38
CA PRO A 16 19.59 4.95 -1.10
C PRO A 16 20.52 3.76 -1.35
N LEU A 17 20.55 2.82 -0.40
CA LEU A 17 21.35 1.60 -0.52
C LEU A 17 20.89 0.72 -1.68
N ILE A 18 19.57 0.59 -1.88
CA ILE A 18 19.00 -0.15 -3.01
C ILE A 18 19.36 0.56 -4.32
N GLN A 19 19.22 1.89 -4.38
CA GLN A 19 19.57 2.67 -5.58
C GLN A 19 21.04 2.45 -5.99
N GLU A 20 21.98 2.60 -5.05
CA GLU A 20 23.41 2.43 -5.36
C GLU A 20 23.76 0.96 -5.66
N GLY A 21 23.14 -0.01 -4.97
CA GLY A 21 23.32 -1.43 -5.27
C GLY A 21 22.85 -1.80 -6.68
N LEU A 22 21.64 -1.38 -7.06
CA LEU A 22 21.08 -1.59 -8.40
C LEU A 22 21.92 -0.88 -9.48
N LYS A 23 22.34 0.36 -9.20
CA LYS A 23 23.23 1.12 -10.10
C LYS A 23 24.54 0.39 -10.35
N GLY A 24 25.21 -0.10 -9.30
CA GLY A 24 26.44 -0.86 -9.42
C GLY A 24 26.24 -2.13 -10.25
N ALA A 25 25.18 -2.89 -9.95
CA ALA A 25 24.84 -4.12 -10.66
C ALA A 25 24.57 -3.89 -12.15
N ILE A 26 23.78 -2.86 -12.48
CA ILE A 26 23.41 -2.58 -13.86
C ILE A 26 24.58 -1.98 -14.63
N THR A 27 25.29 -1.01 -14.07
CA THR A 27 26.43 -0.38 -14.77
C THR A 27 27.55 -1.40 -15.04
N GLY A 28 27.75 -2.36 -14.13
CA GLY A 28 28.74 -3.43 -14.30
C GLY A 28 28.37 -4.47 -15.37
N ASN A 29 27.09 -4.78 -15.55
CA ASN A 29 26.64 -5.82 -16.48
C ASN A 29 26.07 -5.27 -17.81
N PHE A 30 25.66 -4.00 -17.82
CA PHE A 30 24.97 -3.36 -18.94
C PHE A 30 25.46 -1.90 -19.12
N PRO A 31 26.70 -1.70 -19.61
CA PRO A 31 27.32 -0.37 -19.71
C PRO A 31 26.58 0.60 -20.65
N ASP A 32 25.76 0.09 -21.57
CA ASP A 32 24.95 0.88 -22.50
C ASP A 32 23.70 1.51 -21.85
N TYR A 33 23.41 1.19 -20.59
CA TYR A 33 22.28 1.76 -19.85
C TYR A 33 22.65 3.08 -19.16
N LYS A 34 21.93 4.14 -19.51
CA LYS A 34 21.91 5.39 -18.76
C LYS A 34 20.80 5.36 -17.72
N LEU A 35 21.17 5.45 -16.44
CA LEU A 35 20.23 5.34 -15.32
C LEU A 35 19.79 6.71 -14.79
N ALA A 36 18.48 6.86 -14.62
CA ALA A 36 17.85 7.92 -13.84
C ALA A 36 17.25 7.33 -12.55
N TYR A 37 17.00 8.19 -11.56
CA TYR A 37 16.55 7.78 -10.23
C TYR A 37 15.40 8.66 -9.77
N CYS A 38 14.42 8.03 -9.12
CA CYS A 38 13.34 8.68 -8.39
C CYS A 38 13.26 8.03 -7.00
N ARG A 39 13.14 8.86 -5.95
CA ARG A 39 12.97 8.37 -4.58
C ARG A 39 11.53 8.04 -4.27
N THR A 40 10.62 8.81 -4.85
CA THR A 40 9.19 8.64 -4.67
C THR A 40 8.49 8.63 -6.02
N ILE A 41 7.22 8.26 -5.98
CA ILE A 41 6.37 8.19 -7.17
C ILE A 41 6.04 9.61 -7.67
N GLU A 42 6.01 10.61 -6.78
CA GLU A 42 5.70 12.00 -7.10
C GLU A 42 6.84 12.69 -7.88
N GLU A 43 8.08 12.21 -7.74
CA GLU A 43 9.23 12.68 -8.53
C GLU A 43 9.21 12.14 -9.97
N LEU A 44 8.34 11.19 -10.28
CA LEU A 44 8.27 10.54 -11.58
C LEU A 44 7.73 11.49 -12.64
N THR A 45 8.55 11.81 -13.64
CA THR A 45 8.12 12.64 -14.76
C THR A 45 7.72 11.80 -15.97
N LEU A 46 6.69 12.25 -16.71
CA LEU A 46 6.26 11.59 -17.96
C LEU A 46 7.38 11.51 -19.00
N LEU A 47 8.29 12.49 -19.02
CA LEU A 47 9.43 12.52 -19.92
C LEU A 47 10.45 11.41 -19.60
N GLN A 48 10.69 11.14 -18.32
CA GLN A 48 11.54 10.01 -17.90
C GLN A 48 10.92 8.69 -18.36
N LEU A 49 9.63 8.47 -18.09
CA LEU A 49 8.93 7.25 -18.53
C LEU A 49 8.98 7.07 -20.06
N ARG A 50 8.68 8.12 -20.84
CA ARG A 50 8.70 8.04 -22.32
C ARG A 50 10.07 7.71 -22.91
N ARG A 51 11.15 8.05 -22.20
CA ARG A 51 12.52 7.79 -22.66
C ARG A 51 13.07 6.48 -22.14
N SER A 52 12.49 5.94 -21.07
CA SER A 52 12.90 4.68 -20.45
C SER A 52 12.48 3.49 -21.29
N ASN A 53 13.33 2.49 -21.32
CA ASN A 53 13.02 1.16 -21.85
C ASN A 53 13.06 0.08 -20.75
N LEU A 54 13.58 0.43 -19.57
CA LEU A 54 13.56 -0.38 -18.36
C LEU A 54 13.12 0.50 -17.19
N VAL A 55 12.17 0.02 -16.41
CA VAL A 55 11.85 0.61 -15.11
C VAL A 55 12.00 -0.46 -14.05
N ILE A 56 12.81 -0.19 -13.02
CA ILE A 56 12.93 -1.03 -11.83
C ILE A 56 12.28 -0.27 -10.68
N ALA A 57 11.14 -0.77 -10.23
CA ALA A 57 10.35 -0.13 -9.18
C ALA A 57 10.33 -0.98 -7.92
N ASP A 58 10.86 -0.41 -6.84
CA ASP A 58 10.78 -0.96 -5.50
C ASP A 58 9.40 -0.66 -4.90
N LEU A 59 8.59 -1.67 -4.61
CA LEU A 59 7.26 -1.45 -4.05
C LEU A 59 7.31 -1.02 -2.57
N ALA A 60 8.47 -1.12 -1.90
CA ALA A 60 8.67 -0.53 -0.59
C ALA A 60 8.80 1.01 -0.63
N VAL A 61 8.78 1.64 -1.81
CA VAL A 61 8.93 3.09 -2.05
C VAL A 61 7.97 3.97 -1.25
N ASN A 62 6.79 3.49 -0.88
CA ASN A 62 5.78 4.33 -0.23
C ASN A 62 5.22 3.68 1.05
N ASN A 63 4.87 4.51 2.03
CA ASN A 63 4.13 4.10 3.23
C ASN A 63 2.61 4.02 2.97
N ALA A 64 2.19 4.26 1.72
CA ALA A 64 0.82 4.03 1.27
C ALA A 64 0.46 2.52 1.30
N SER A 65 -0.84 2.22 1.26
CA SER A 65 -1.28 0.82 1.23
C SER A 65 -0.76 0.09 -0.02
N PRO A 66 -0.29 -1.17 0.09
CA PRO A 66 0.24 -1.96 -1.02
C PRO A 66 -0.64 -1.96 -2.27
N ARG A 67 -1.96 -2.07 -2.07
CA ARG A 67 -2.95 -1.98 -3.14
C ARG A 67 -2.90 -0.67 -3.92
N ALA A 68 -2.86 0.47 -3.24
CA ALA A 68 -2.88 1.78 -3.89
C ALA A 68 -1.62 2.02 -4.73
N ILE A 69 -0.46 1.55 -4.24
CA ILE A 69 0.80 1.59 -4.99
C ILE A 69 0.69 0.73 -6.25
N CYS A 70 0.14 -0.48 -6.12
CA CYS A 70 -0.07 -1.36 -7.27
C CYS A 70 -1.09 -0.80 -8.28
N GLU A 71 -2.19 -0.19 -7.83
CA GLU A 71 -3.18 0.46 -8.71
C GLU A 71 -2.54 1.64 -9.48
N TYR A 72 -1.67 2.40 -8.83
CA TYR A 72 -0.90 3.46 -9.48
C TYR A 72 0.00 2.89 -10.58
N PHE A 73 0.84 1.90 -10.28
CA PHE A 73 1.72 1.30 -11.29
C PHE A 73 0.96 0.59 -12.41
N TYR A 74 -0.20 -0.01 -12.11
CA TYR A 74 -1.08 -0.59 -13.12
C TYR A 74 -1.57 0.45 -14.14
N SER A 75 -1.89 1.67 -13.68
CA SER A 75 -2.26 2.77 -14.59
C SER A 75 -1.12 3.14 -15.54
N LEU A 76 0.12 3.12 -15.05
CA LEU A 76 1.31 3.39 -15.87
C LEU A 76 1.62 2.24 -16.84
N LEU A 77 1.55 0.99 -16.40
CA LEU A 77 1.70 -0.20 -17.25
C LEU A 77 0.74 -0.15 -18.44
N SER A 78 -0.51 0.24 -18.18
CA SER A 78 -1.55 0.37 -19.21
C SER A 78 -1.20 1.43 -20.26
N GLN A 79 -0.53 2.52 -19.86
CA GLN A 79 -0.16 3.64 -20.72
C GLN A 79 1.19 3.45 -21.43
N TYR A 80 2.11 2.68 -20.84
CA TYR A 80 3.50 2.54 -21.28
C TYR A 80 3.88 1.06 -21.48
N ARG A 81 3.40 0.49 -22.58
CA ARG A 81 3.60 -0.94 -22.91
C ARG A 81 4.96 -1.27 -23.53
N ASP A 82 5.69 -0.27 -24.02
CA ASP A 82 7.00 -0.47 -24.65
C ASP A 82 8.15 -0.53 -23.62
N ILE A 83 7.85 -0.29 -22.35
CA ILE A 83 8.81 -0.33 -21.25
C ILE A 83 8.82 -1.73 -20.65
N HIS A 84 10.01 -2.28 -20.40
CA HIS A 84 10.14 -3.46 -19.53
C HIS A 84 10.04 -3.02 -18.07
N TRP A 85 8.99 -3.46 -17.38
CA TRP A 85 8.80 -3.19 -15.97
C TRP A 85 9.33 -4.34 -15.12
N VAL A 86 10.14 -4.03 -14.12
CA VAL A 86 10.60 -4.97 -13.10
C VAL A 86 10.21 -4.42 -11.74
N PHE A 87 9.38 -5.14 -11.02
CA PHE A 87 8.96 -4.77 -9.67
C PHE A 87 9.74 -5.59 -8.65
N LEU A 88 10.36 -4.90 -7.69
CA LEU A 88 10.89 -5.53 -6.48
C LEU A 88 9.77 -5.52 -5.44
N VAL A 89 9.31 -6.70 -5.07
CA VAL A 89 8.05 -6.93 -4.37
C VAL A 89 8.35 -7.50 -2.98
N PRO A 90 8.10 -6.74 -1.91
CA PRO A 90 8.05 -7.28 -0.56
C PRO A 90 6.91 -8.30 -0.42
N LYS A 91 7.10 -9.32 0.42
CA LYS A 91 6.09 -10.38 0.63
C LYS A 91 4.71 -9.85 1.03
N SER A 92 4.63 -8.77 1.80
CA SER A 92 3.37 -8.09 2.18
C SER A 92 2.58 -7.55 0.99
N SER A 93 3.29 -7.15 -0.08
CA SER A 93 2.69 -6.59 -1.29
C SER A 93 2.42 -7.64 -2.37
N TYR A 94 2.92 -8.87 -2.19
CA TYR A 94 2.89 -9.91 -3.22
C TYR A 94 1.48 -10.24 -3.75
N PRO A 95 0.44 -10.45 -2.91
CA PRO A 95 -0.89 -10.75 -3.44
C PRO A 95 -1.45 -9.64 -4.34
N HIS A 96 -1.21 -8.38 -3.97
CA HIS A 96 -1.66 -7.21 -4.73
C HIS A 96 -0.84 -7.02 -6.01
N ALA A 97 0.47 -7.27 -5.94
CA ALA A 97 1.34 -7.20 -7.11
C ALA A 97 0.99 -8.29 -8.13
N VAL A 98 0.65 -9.50 -7.69
CA VAL A 98 0.19 -10.56 -8.60
C VAL A 98 -1.12 -10.18 -9.26
N ASP A 99 -2.08 -9.68 -8.50
CA ASP A 99 -3.42 -9.34 -9.01
C ASP A 99 -3.39 -8.17 -10.01
N LEU A 100 -2.55 -7.15 -9.75
CA LEU A 100 -2.59 -5.89 -10.50
C LEU A 100 -1.40 -5.66 -11.43
N LEU A 101 -0.22 -6.19 -11.12
CA LEU A 101 1.01 -5.84 -11.83
C LEU A 101 1.52 -6.96 -12.72
N MET A 102 0.99 -8.18 -12.63
CA MET A 102 1.36 -9.26 -13.54
C MET A 102 0.83 -9.02 -14.95
N GLY A 103 1.69 -9.22 -15.95
CA GLY A 103 1.34 -9.10 -17.35
C GLY A 103 2.53 -9.27 -18.29
N PRO A 104 2.30 -9.10 -19.60
CA PRO A 104 3.27 -9.44 -20.65
C PRO A 104 4.46 -8.48 -20.76
N VAL A 105 4.50 -7.41 -19.97
CA VAL A 105 5.57 -6.38 -19.99
C VAL A 105 6.18 -6.16 -18.60
N SER A 106 5.75 -6.97 -17.63
CA SER A 106 6.15 -6.85 -16.24
C SER A 106 6.77 -8.15 -15.71
N THR A 107 7.71 -7.99 -14.79
CA THR A 107 8.33 -9.07 -14.05
C THR A 107 8.25 -8.75 -12.56
N LEU A 108 7.80 -9.71 -11.75
CA LEU A 108 7.78 -9.57 -10.29
C LEU A 108 8.93 -10.37 -9.68
N LEU A 109 9.83 -9.67 -9.00
CA LEU A 109 10.94 -10.25 -8.24
C LEU A 109 10.73 -9.97 -6.76
N SER A 110 11.14 -10.90 -5.90
CA SER A 110 11.22 -10.61 -4.46
C SER A 110 12.27 -9.53 -4.22
N ASP A 111 12.02 -8.63 -3.29
CA ASP A 111 13.04 -7.70 -2.78
C ASP A 111 14.22 -8.41 -2.06
N GLU A 112 14.00 -9.63 -1.57
CA GLU A 112 15.02 -10.52 -1.01
C GLU A 112 15.80 -11.33 -2.07
N GLU A 113 15.53 -11.16 -3.36
CA GLU A 113 16.22 -11.95 -4.39
C GLU A 113 17.70 -11.59 -4.57
N PRO A 114 18.53 -12.59 -4.94
CA PRO A 114 19.91 -12.34 -5.31
C PRO A 114 19.97 -11.51 -6.62
N ILE A 115 20.98 -10.64 -6.72
CA ILE A 115 21.09 -9.65 -7.81
C ILE A 115 21.25 -10.29 -9.19
N GLU A 116 21.78 -11.51 -9.24
CA GLU A 116 21.95 -12.31 -10.45
C GLU A 116 20.63 -12.60 -11.15
N ASN A 117 19.54 -12.78 -10.38
CA ASN A 117 18.22 -12.99 -10.94
C ASN A 117 17.72 -11.73 -11.65
N LEU A 118 17.93 -10.55 -11.05
CA LEU A 118 17.62 -9.28 -11.70
C LEU A 118 18.40 -9.12 -13.01
N ILE A 119 19.70 -9.41 -13.01
CA ILE A 119 20.55 -9.35 -14.21
C ILE A 119 19.99 -10.28 -15.30
N SER A 120 19.59 -11.50 -14.93
CA SER A 120 19.01 -12.46 -15.87
C SER A 120 17.69 -11.96 -16.49
N VAL A 121 16.86 -11.25 -15.71
CA VAL A 121 15.60 -10.66 -16.17
C VAL A 121 15.87 -9.53 -17.15
N ILE A 122 16.79 -8.63 -16.84
CA ILE A 122 17.16 -7.52 -17.71
C ILE A 122 17.75 -8.05 -19.03
N HIS A 123 18.58 -9.09 -18.96
CA HIS A 123 19.17 -9.72 -20.14
C HIS A 123 18.11 -10.38 -21.04
N ALA A 124 17.08 -11.00 -20.44
CA ALA A 124 15.98 -11.61 -21.18
C ALA A 124 15.04 -10.56 -21.83
N GLY A 125 14.95 -9.36 -21.26
CA GLY A 125 14.07 -8.29 -21.74
C GLY A 125 12.60 -8.70 -21.81
N ASN A 126 11.83 -8.02 -22.69
CA ASN A 126 10.41 -8.31 -22.92
C ASN A 126 10.13 -9.67 -23.60
N ALA A 127 11.15 -10.36 -24.13
CA ALA A 127 10.94 -11.65 -24.78
C ALA A 127 10.44 -12.73 -23.80
N ARG A 128 10.57 -12.49 -22.48
CA ARG A 128 10.15 -13.39 -21.41
C ARG A 128 9.51 -12.63 -20.23
N SER A 129 8.92 -11.46 -20.45
CA SER A 129 8.20 -10.70 -19.42
C SER A 129 6.82 -11.31 -19.19
N GLU A 130 6.77 -12.29 -18.32
CA GLU A 130 5.58 -12.78 -17.60
C GLU A 130 6.11 -13.73 -16.51
N ARG A 131 7.06 -13.23 -15.71
CA ARG A 131 7.81 -14.06 -14.76
C ARG A 131 7.53 -13.66 -13.33
N ILE A 132 7.27 -14.69 -12.54
CA ILE A 132 7.24 -14.64 -11.08
C ILE A 132 8.48 -15.36 -10.59
N SER A 133 9.24 -14.72 -9.70
CA SER A 133 10.34 -15.38 -9.00
C SER A 133 9.86 -16.64 -8.25
N LYS A 134 10.67 -17.71 -8.28
CA LYS A 134 10.44 -18.93 -7.47
C LYS A 134 10.44 -18.65 -5.97
N THR A 135 11.15 -17.62 -5.52
CA THR A 135 11.20 -17.19 -4.11
C THR A 135 9.85 -16.67 -3.63
N LEU A 136 9.13 -15.95 -4.50
CA LEU A 136 7.76 -15.48 -4.26
C LEU A 136 6.73 -16.62 -4.29
N LEU A 137 7.02 -17.71 -5.00
CA LEU A 137 6.17 -18.88 -5.12
C LEU A 137 6.39 -19.91 -4.00
N SER A 138 7.43 -19.76 -3.18
CA SER A 138 7.73 -20.72 -2.11
C SER A 138 6.72 -20.58 -0.94
N PRO A 139 5.96 -21.64 -0.61
CA PRO A 139 5.13 -21.61 0.59
C PRO A 139 6.06 -21.67 1.81
N GLN A 140 5.97 -20.68 2.70
CA GLN A 140 6.73 -20.72 3.94
C GLN A 140 6.22 -21.88 4.82
N VAL A 141 7.15 -22.72 5.26
CA VAL A 141 6.96 -23.58 6.44
C VAL A 141 6.68 -22.65 7.61
N PRO A 142 5.62 -22.85 8.41
CA PRO A 142 5.28 -21.92 9.49
C PRO A 142 6.35 -21.98 10.58
N SER A 143 7.31 -21.06 10.56
CA SER A 143 8.07 -20.73 11.75
C SER A 143 7.18 -19.84 12.61
N GLU A 144 6.58 -20.45 13.63
CA GLU A 144 5.92 -19.79 14.74
C GLU A 144 6.83 -18.65 15.25
N ILE A 145 6.27 -17.43 15.35
CA ILE A 145 6.75 -16.21 16.08
C ILE A 145 6.57 -14.87 15.33
N GLN A 146 6.10 -14.83 14.08
CA GLN A 146 5.65 -13.55 13.46
C GLN A 146 4.19 -13.61 13.02
N GLN A 147 3.30 -13.57 14.01
CA GLN A 147 1.89 -13.28 13.78
C GLN A 147 1.63 -11.77 13.81
N SER A 148 0.79 -11.37 12.87
CA SER A 148 0.03 -10.12 12.75
C SER A 148 0.77 -8.91 12.19
N HIS A 149 0.71 -8.73 10.87
CA HIS A 149 0.22 -7.51 10.21
C HIS A 149 0.00 -7.77 8.70
N ASP A 150 -0.81 -8.76 8.31
CA ASP A 150 -1.34 -8.80 6.93
C ASP A 150 -2.50 -9.81 6.71
N ARG A 151 -3.39 -9.92 7.70
CA ARG A 151 -4.77 -10.29 7.37
C ARG A 151 -5.55 -8.99 7.31
N PRO A 152 -6.34 -8.72 6.26
CA PRO A 152 -7.30 -7.63 6.33
C PRO A 152 -8.24 -7.97 7.49
N ILE A 153 -8.08 -7.27 8.60
CA ILE A 153 -8.96 -7.41 9.75
C ILE A 153 -10.27 -6.75 9.36
N VAL A 154 -11.15 -7.52 8.72
CA VAL A 154 -12.46 -7.03 8.29
C VAL A 154 -13.39 -7.02 9.50
N LEU A 155 -13.49 -5.88 10.19
CA LEU A 155 -14.52 -5.65 11.20
C LEU A 155 -15.90 -5.99 10.65
N THR A 156 -16.72 -6.68 11.42
CA THR A 156 -18.13 -6.91 11.07
C THR A 156 -18.88 -5.57 11.04
N LEU A 157 -20.02 -5.53 10.38
CA LEU A 157 -20.88 -4.33 10.35
C LEU A 157 -21.25 -3.84 11.75
N SER A 158 -21.48 -4.77 12.69
CA SER A 158 -21.83 -4.44 14.07
C SER A 158 -20.65 -3.86 14.85
N GLU A 159 -19.47 -4.48 14.74
CA GLU A 159 -18.23 -3.98 15.36
C GLU A 159 -17.86 -2.59 14.83
N ARG A 160 -17.91 -2.41 13.51
CA ARG A 160 -17.64 -1.13 12.84
C ARG A 160 -18.60 -0.04 13.31
N LYS A 161 -19.90 -0.35 13.45
CA LYS A 161 -20.90 0.61 13.96
C LYS A 161 -20.59 1.05 15.38
N VAL A 162 -20.21 0.13 16.26
CA VAL A 162 -19.85 0.46 17.66
C VAL A 162 -18.59 1.33 17.72
N LEU A 163 -17.51 0.95 17.04
CA LEU A 163 -16.27 1.74 17.02
C LEU A 163 -16.46 3.12 16.38
N ARG A 164 -17.29 3.23 15.33
CA ARG A 164 -17.63 4.51 14.69
C ARG A 164 -18.36 5.45 15.65
N LEU A 165 -19.33 4.94 16.41
CA LEU A 165 -20.06 5.76 17.38
C LEU A 165 -19.18 6.18 18.56
N LEU A 166 -18.30 5.29 19.02
CA LEU A 166 -17.26 5.62 20.00
C LEU A 166 -16.32 6.73 19.49
N GLY A 167 -15.90 6.67 18.22
CA GLY A 167 -15.10 7.72 17.59
C GLY A 167 -15.82 9.05 17.42
N LYS A 168 -17.15 9.04 17.39
CA LYS A 168 -17.99 10.25 17.45
C LYS A 168 -18.22 10.77 18.87
N GLY A 169 -17.60 10.17 19.88
CA GLY A 169 -17.72 10.58 21.29
C GLY A 169 -18.91 10.01 22.05
N TRP A 170 -19.63 9.03 21.49
CA TRP A 170 -20.78 8.41 22.18
C TRP A 170 -20.31 7.43 23.26
N GLY A 171 -20.94 7.46 24.43
CA GLY A 171 -20.72 6.48 25.49
C GLY A 171 -21.42 5.14 25.25
N ILE A 172 -20.93 4.05 25.84
CA ILE A 172 -21.46 2.69 25.69
C ILE A 172 -22.98 2.62 25.97
N ASN A 173 -23.45 3.31 27.02
CA ASN A 173 -24.87 3.35 27.39
C ASN A 173 -25.73 4.07 26.34
N GLN A 174 -25.21 5.15 25.75
CA GLN A 174 -25.90 5.90 24.71
C GLN A 174 -25.97 5.09 23.41
N ILE A 175 -24.89 4.38 23.07
CA ILE A 175 -24.84 3.46 21.92
C ILE A 175 -25.83 2.31 22.10
N ALA A 176 -25.92 1.74 23.31
CA ALA A 176 -26.86 0.67 23.62
C ALA A 176 -28.32 1.12 23.42
N ALA A 177 -28.68 2.30 23.93
CA ALA A 177 -29.99 2.90 23.71
C ALA A 177 -30.26 3.17 22.22
N LEU A 178 -29.31 3.79 21.51
CA LEU A 178 -29.44 4.14 20.09
C LEU A 178 -29.61 2.91 19.19
N LEU A 179 -28.84 1.84 19.44
CA LEU A 179 -28.87 0.61 18.66
C LEU A 179 -29.93 -0.39 19.15
N LYS A 180 -30.73 -0.03 20.17
CA LYS A 180 -31.73 -0.89 20.82
C LYS A 180 -31.14 -2.25 21.23
N LYS A 181 -29.97 -2.23 21.87
CA LYS A 181 -29.22 -3.41 22.33
C LYS A 181 -28.85 -3.28 23.80
N SER A 182 -28.55 -4.40 24.45
CA SER A 182 -28.06 -4.37 25.85
C SER A 182 -26.63 -3.81 25.91
N ASN A 183 -26.28 -3.18 27.05
CA ASN A 183 -24.90 -2.75 27.34
C ASN A 183 -23.89 -3.91 27.26
N LYS A 184 -24.29 -5.12 27.66
CA LYS A 184 -23.47 -6.33 27.53
C LYS A 184 -23.14 -6.63 26.06
N THR A 185 -24.11 -6.50 25.17
CA THR A 185 -23.94 -6.72 23.73
C THR A 185 -22.99 -5.70 23.10
N ILE A 186 -23.14 -4.41 23.43
CA ILE A 186 -22.25 -3.36 22.91
C ILE A 186 -20.82 -3.55 23.42
N SER A 187 -20.65 -3.86 24.71
CA SER A 187 -19.34 -4.18 25.28
C SER A 187 -18.70 -5.41 24.65
N ALA A 188 -19.48 -6.47 24.38
CA ALA A 188 -18.99 -7.66 23.68
C ALA A 188 -18.54 -7.33 22.24
N GLN A 189 -19.29 -6.51 21.51
CA GLN A 189 -18.94 -6.07 20.16
C GLN A 189 -17.68 -5.19 20.16
N LYS A 190 -17.53 -4.27 21.12
CA LYS A 190 -16.30 -3.49 21.33
C LYS A 190 -15.10 -4.42 21.57
N ASN A 191 -15.23 -5.36 22.50
CA ASN A 191 -14.15 -6.29 22.85
C ASN A 191 -13.82 -7.25 21.70
N SER A 192 -14.82 -7.66 20.93
CA SER A 192 -14.63 -8.44 19.70
C SER A 192 -13.84 -7.64 18.66
N ALA A 193 -14.20 -6.37 18.45
CA ALA A 193 -13.48 -5.48 17.55
C ALA A 193 -12.03 -5.26 17.99
N MET A 194 -11.78 -4.99 19.28
CA MET A 194 -10.43 -4.84 19.83
C MET A 194 -9.59 -6.12 19.64
N ARG A 195 -10.17 -7.31 19.91
CA ARG A 195 -9.48 -8.59 19.68
C ARG A 195 -9.14 -8.80 18.20
N ARG A 196 -10.06 -8.46 17.30
CA ARG A 196 -9.85 -8.59 15.85
C ARG A 196 -8.75 -7.65 15.37
N LEU A 197 -8.69 -6.43 15.91
CA LEU A 197 -7.68 -5.41 15.62
C LEU A 197 -6.34 -5.60 16.35
N SER A 198 -6.20 -6.66 17.17
CA SER A 198 -5.04 -6.88 18.05
C SER A 198 -4.76 -5.69 18.99
N ILE A 199 -5.82 -5.03 19.48
CA ILE A 199 -5.77 -3.90 20.41
C ILE A 199 -6.01 -4.41 21.82
N HIS A 200 -5.15 -4.04 22.76
CA HIS A 200 -5.15 -4.61 24.12
C HIS A 200 -5.68 -3.64 25.17
N SER A 201 -5.83 -2.34 24.83
CA SER A 201 -6.34 -1.33 25.76
C SER A 201 -7.36 -0.39 25.12
N ASN A 202 -8.22 0.22 25.95
CA ASN A 202 -9.13 1.26 25.48
C ASN A 202 -8.37 2.49 24.94
N ALA A 203 -7.19 2.80 25.50
CA ALA A 203 -6.36 3.90 25.03
C ALA A 203 -5.83 3.66 23.60
N GLU A 204 -5.30 2.46 23.36
CA GLU A 204 -4.91 2.00 22.02
C GLU A 204 -6.10 1.98 21.06
N MET A 205 -7.29 1.60 21.52
CA MET A 205 -8.50 1.63 20.70
C MET A 205 -8.81 3.05 20.21
N TYR A 206 -8.77 4.05 21.08
CA TYR A 206 -9.00 5.45 20.69
C TYR A 206 -7.85 5.99 19.82
N ALA A 207 -6.60 5.61 20.10
CA ALA A 207 -5.47 5.96 19.24
C ALA A 207 -5.64 5.39 17.82
N TRP A 208 -6.11 4.14 17.71
CA TRP A 208 -6.42 3.52 16.42
C TRP A 208 -7.58 4.22 15.71
N ILE A 209 -8.69 4.51 16.41
CA ILE A 209 -9.85 5.23 15.84
C ILE A 209 -9.43 6.58 15.22
N ASN A 210 -8.53 7.31 15.90
CA ASN A 210 -8.06 8.62 15.46
C ASN A 210 -6.91 8.56 14.43
N SER A 211 -6.36 7.38 14.15
CA SER A 211 -5.34 7.20 13.12
C SER A 211 -5.94 7.32 11.72
N SER A 212 -5.11 7.62 10.73
CA SER A 212 -5.52 7.65 9.30
C SER A 212 -6.15 6.33 8.84
N GLN A 213 -5.66 5.20 9.39
CA GLN A 213 -6.21 3.88 9.11
C GLN A 213 -7.61 3.71 9.72
N GLY A 214 -7.79 4.05 10.99
CA GLY A 214 -9.08 3.95 11.68
C GLY A 214 -10.13 4.88 11.09
N ALA A 215 -9.76 6.12 10.76
CA ALA A 215 -10.66 7.08 10.10
C ALA A 215 -11.20 6.55 8.77
N ARG A 216 -10.32 5.95 7.95
CA ARG A 216 -10.69 5.32 6.67
C ARG A 216 -11.59 4.10 6.86
N GLU A 217 -11.21 3.18 7.76
CA GLU A 217 -12.00 1.95 8.01
C GLU A 217 -13.38 2.24 8.61
N LEU A 218 -13.49 3.27 9.43
CA LEU A 218 -14.74 3.65 10.08
C LEU A 218 -15.56 4.62 9.23
N ASN A 219 -15.06 5.13 8.09
CA ASN A 219 -15.67 6.23 7.33
C ASN A 219 -15.97 7.44 8.23
N LEU A 220 -15.01 7.82 9.08
CA LEU A 220 -15.11 9.03 9.89
C LEU A 220 -14.70 10.23 9.03
N PRO A 221 -15.43 11.36 9.12
CA PRO A 221 -14.97 12.60 8.49
C PRO A 221 -13.60 12.98 9.05
N SER A 222 -12.69 13.40 8.15
CA SER A 222 -11.34 13.84 8.51
C SER A 222 -11.39 14.89 9.62
N VAL A 223 -10.62 14.68 10.68
CA VAL A 223 -10.47 15.63 11.81
C VAL A 223 -9.75 16.93 11.37
N TYR A 224 -9.18 16.97 10.16
CA TYR A 224 -8.72 18.19 9.49
C TYR A 224 -9.68 18.56 8.37
N GLY A 225 -10.66 19.39 8.70
CA GLY A 225 -11.67 19.94 7.78
C GLY A 225 -13.03 20.08 8.47
N GLU A 226 -13.40 21.33 8.75
CA GLU A 226 -14.67 21.78 9.38
C GLU A 226 -14.75 21.69 10.90
N THR A 227 -13.89 22.50 11.54
CA THR A 227 -14.32 23.26 12.71
C THR A 227 -15.56 24.11 12.37
N MET A 228 -16.63 23.90 13.15
CA MET A 228 -17.77 24.80 13.40
C MET A 228 -18.96 24.76 12.43
N GLU A 229 -19.90 23.81 12.62
CA GLU A 229 -21.31 24.01 12.23
C GLU A 229 -22.36 23.56 13.26
N TRP A 230 -22.02 23.42 14.55
CA TRP A 230 -23.02 23.17 15.61
C TRP A 230 -23.22 24.32 16.60
N LYS A 231 -23.05 25.57 16.14
CA LYS A 231 -23.52 26.74 16.89
C LYS A 231 -24.59 27.59 16.18
N THR A 232 -25.07 27.17 15.01
CA THR A 232 -26.04 27.99 14.25
C THR A 232 -27.48 27.47 14.35
N GLU A 233 -27.70 26.20 14.70
CA GLU A 233 -29.07 25.66 14.80
C GLU A 233 -29.79 26.05 16.12
N SER A 234 -29.07 26.36 17.21
CA SER A 234 -29.71 26.77 18.48
C SER A 234 -30.10 28.26 18.55
N ALA A 235 -29.64 29.09 17.60
CA ALA A 235 -29.96 30.52 17.58
C ALA A 235 -31.18 30.87 16.70
N ARG A 236 -31.59 29.98 15.78
CA ARG A 236 -32.75 30.21 14.90
C ARG A 236 -34.10 29.80 15.50
N GLU A 237 -34.11 28.99 16.56
CA GLU A 237 -35.35 28.62 17.28
C GLU A 237 -35.75 29.63 18.36
N MET A 238 -34.86 30.52 18.82
CA MET A 238 -35.19 31.55 19.83
C MET A 238 -35.69 32.89 19.25
N LEU A 239 -35.84 33.01 17.93
CA LEU A 239 -36.38 34.21 17.26
C LEU A 239 -37.77 34.01 16.66
N ARG A 240 -38.44 32.89 16.98
CA ARG A 240 -39.83 32.59 16.60
C ARG A 240 -40.69 32.19 17.79
N SER A 241 -40.54 32.90 18.91
CA SER A 241 -41.46 32.83 20.05
C SER A 241 -41.71 34.24 20.57
#